data_AF-A0A2P5BC20-F1
#
_entry.id   AF-A0A2P5BC20-F1
#
_cell.length_a   1.000
_cell.length_b   1.000
_cell.length_c   1.000
_cell.angle_alpha   90.00
_cell.angle_beta   90.00
_cell.angle_gamma   90.00
#
_symmetry.space_group_name_H-M   'P 1'
#
loop_
_entity.id
_entity.type
_entity.pdbx_description
1 polymer ?
#
loop_
_entity_poly.entity_id
_entity_poly.type
_entity_poly.pdbx_seq_one_letter_code
_entity_poly.pdbx_strand_id
1 'polypeptide(L)'
;MATVPKYLISFFLLPLLLNSIIYATEARLLNRKEWRSDAVRRGIVGFFDGLSLEAIKQSGPSPGQGNRFTDGRNTLGGIKSSGPSPGQGNKFTNAHTLGGIKAGPSPGEGHKYTNAKTLGGIKDGPSPGGGHKFVNAKTLGGIKVDGPSPGEGHKFVNAKTLGGIKDGPSPGEGHKFVNAKTLGGIKDGPSPGEGHKFTNAKTLGGIKESGPSPGQGHKFTDVDVLGGIKESGPSPGMGHSYVSGSHH
;
A
#
# COMPACT_ATOMS: atom_id res chain seq x y z
N MET A 1 25.97 2.25 26.91
CA MET A 1 26.22 1.32 25.78
C MET A 1 24.98 1.33 24.91
N ALA A 2 25.06 1.89 23.70
CA ALA A 2 23.91 1.99 22.80
C ALA A 2 23.69 0.67 22.06
N THR A 3 22.57 0.01 22.33
CA THR A 3 22.18 -1.24 21.68
C THR A 3 21.74 -0.91 20.25
N VAL A 4 22.60 -1.18 19.27
CA VAL A 4 22.26 -0.99 17.86
C VAL A 4 21.14 -1.98 17.50
N PRO A 5 19.99 -1.53 16.96
CA PRO A 5 18.91 -2.43 16.57
C PRO A 5 19.42 -3.45 15.55
N LYS A 6 19.25 -4.75 15.81
CA LYS A 6 19.71 -5.84 14.94
C LYS A 6 19.24 -5.71 13.47
N TYR A 7 18.12 -5.02 13.26
CA TYR A 7 17.56 -4.73 11.94
C TYR A 7 18.35 -3.68 11.14
N LEU A 8 19.04 -2.73 11.80
CA LEU A 8 19.91 -1.75 11.14
C LEU A 8 21.16 -2.41 10.56
N ILE A 9 21.73 -3.38 11.27
CA ILE A 9 22.91 -4.13 10.81
C ILE A 9 22.57 -4.99 9.58
N SER A 10 21.41 -5.65 9.60
CA SER A 10 20.88 -6.40 8.45
C SER A 10 20.64 -5.51 7.22
N PHE A 11 20.18 -4.27 7.44
CA PHE A 11 19.90 -3.28 6.39
C PHE A 11 21.16 -2.81 5.63
N PHE A 12 22.33 -2.76 6.29
CA PHE A 12 23.59 -2.42 5.62
C PHE A 12 24.28 -3.64 4.99
N LEU A 13 24.17 -4.83 5.59
CA LEU A 13 24.82 -6.05 5.09
C LEU A 13 24.15 -6.60 3.82
N LEU A 14 22.83 -6.48 3.69
CA LEU A 14 22.09 -6.98 2.52
C LEU A 14 22.48 -6.28 1.19
N PRO A 15 22.50 -4.94 1.10
CA PRO A 15 23.00 -4.25 -0.09
C PRO A 15 24.50 -4.44 -0.29
N LEU A 16 25.30 -4.61 0.78
CA LEU A 16 26.75 -4.88 0.66
C LEU A 16 27.03 -6.25 0.03
N LEU A 17 26.27 -7.29 0.41
CA LEU A 17 26.35 -8.63 -0.21
C LEU A 17 25.85 -8.62 -1.66
N LEU A 18 24.75 -7.93 -1.95
CA LEU A 18 24.23 -7.76 -3.32
C LEU A 18 25.20 -6.97 -4.20
N ASN A 19 25.84 -5.93 -3.66
CA ASN A 19 26.87 -5.18 -4.36
C ASN A 19 28.12 -6.02 -4.62
N SER A 20 28.50 -6.97 -3.77
CA SER A 20 29.64 -7.86 -4.05
C SER A 20 29.42 -8.75 -5.28
N ILE A 21 28.17 -9.15 -5.53
CA ILE A 21 27.79 -9.93 -6.72
C ILE A 21 27.89 -9.07 -7.99
N ILE A 22 27.68 -7.76 -7.88
CA ILE A 22 27.68 -6.80 -9.00
C ILE A 22 29.08 -6.21 -9.25
N TYR A 23 29.87 -5.95 -8.19
CA TYR A 23 31.23 -5.42 -8.29
C TYR A 23 32.27 -6.44 -8.78
N ALA A 24 32.01 -7.74 -8.68
CA ALA A 24 32.82 -8.75 -9.37
C ALA A 24 32.54 -8.82 -10.88
N THR A 25 31.61 -8.01 -11.39
CA THR A 25 31.18 -7.99 -12.79
C THR A 25 31.29 -6.58 -13.39
N GLU A 26 32.38 -5.87 -13.11
CA GLU A 26 32.72 -4.71 -13.91
C GLU A 26 33.34 -5.15 -15.25
N ALA A 27 32.52 -4.99 -16.29
CA ALA A 27 32.79 -5.16 -17.71
C ALA A 27 33.05 -6.60 -18.23
N ARG A 28 32.18 -7.01 -19.17
CA ARG A 28 32.31 -8.16 -20.12
C ARG A 28 31.62 -9.46 -19.70
N LEU A 29 30.28 -9.43 -19.56
CA LEU A 29 29.45 -10.62 -19.32
C LEU A 29 28.74 -11.15 -20.57
N LEU A 30 29.35 -11.09 -21.76
CA LEU A 30 28.80 -11.76 -22.96
C LEU A 30 29.86 -12.30 -23.94
N ASN A 31 31.08 -12.64 -23.50
CA ASN A 31 31.97 -13.44 -24.37
C ASN A 31 33.14 -14.11 -23.62
N ARG A 32 32.96 -15.33 -23.13
CA ARG A 32 34.03 -16.35 -23.09
C ARG A 32 33.44 -17.72 -22.77
N LYS A 33 33.80 -18.71 -23.58
CA LYS A 33 33.44 -20.12 -23.43
C LYS A 33 34.04 -20.68 -22.13
N GLU A 34 33.30 -21.66 -21.59
CA GLU A 34 33.69 -22.58 -20.51
C GLU A 34 33.39 -22.12 -19.07
N TRP A 35 32.10 -22.17 -18.71
CA TRP A 35 31.65 -22.13 -17.32
C TRP A 35 31.62 -23.56 -16.75
N ARG A 36 32.68 -23.96 -16.03
CA ARG A 36 32.66 -25.15 -15.18
C ARG A 36 32.17 -24.78 -13.76
N SER A 37 30.86 -24.89 -13.51
CA SER A 37 30.28 -25.44 -12.28
C SER A 37 28.74 -25.44 -12.36
N ASP A 38 28.15 -26.63 -12.39
CA ASP A 38 26.71 -26.83 -12.52
C ASP A 38 25.89 -26.21 -11.38
N ALA A 39 26.51 -26.01 -10.20
CA ALA A 39 25.85 -25.48 -9.02
C ALA A 39 25.48 -24.00 -9.14
N VAL A 40 26.36 -23.16 -9.71
CA VAL A 40 26.10 -21.73 -9.92
C VAL A 40 25.05 -21.55 -11.01
N ARG A 41 25.13 -22.36 -12.07
CA ARG A 41 24.12 -22.40 -13.12
C ARG A 41 22.76 -22.85 -12.59
N ARG A 42 22.69 -23.91 -11.78
CA ARG A 42 21.45 -24.35 -11.10
C ARG A 42 20.90 -23.29 -10.15
N GLY A 43 21.77 -22.59 -9.42
CA GLY A 43 21.37 -21.51 -8.50
C GLY A 43 20.77 -20.31 -9.24
N ILE A 44 21.37 -19.90 -10.35
CA ILE A 44 20.87 -18.81 -11.18
C ILE A 44 19.58 -19.21 -11.91
N VAL A 45 19.55 -20.38 -12.55
CA VAL A 45 18.35 -20.86 -13.27
C VAL A 45 17.18 -21.09 -12.30
N GLY A 46 17.43 -21.67 -11.11
CA GLY A 46 16.40 -21.84 -10.07
C GLY A 46 15.94 -20.53 -9.42
N PHE A 47 16.76 -19.49 -9.41
CA PHE A 47 16.36 -18.14 -8.99
C PHE A 47 15.39 -17.51 -10.00
N PHE A 48 15.63 -17.69 -11.30
CA PHE A 48 14.79 -17.16 -12.37
C PHE A 48 13.53 -17.99 -12.67
N ASP A 49 13.53 -19.30 -12.40
CA ASP A 49 12.37 -20.19 -12.60
C ASP A 49 11.12 -19.76 -11.80
N GLY A 50 11.30 -18.99 -10.73
CA GLY A 50 10.21 -18.42 -9.92
C GLY A 50 9.99 -16.91 -10.11
N LEU A 51 10.75 -16.26 -10.99
CA LEU A 51 10.71 -14.81 -11.21
C LEU A 51 10.10 -14.50 -12.58
N SER A 52 8.85 -14.05 -12.56
CA SER A 52 8.22 -13.53 -13.78
C SER A 52 8.77 -12.12 -14.05
N LEU A 53 9.66 -11.99 -15.04
CA LEU A 53 10.29 -10.70 -15.42
C LEU A 53 9.26 -9.67 -15.93
N GLU A 54 8.10 -10.13 -16.37
CA GLU A 54 7.11 -9.31 -17.05
C GLU A 54 6.16 -8.59 -16.09
N ALA A 55 5.79 -7.36 -16.46
CA ALA A 55 4.74 -6.62 -15.78
C ALA A 55 3.36 -7.20 -16.14
N ILE A 56 2.58 -7.53 -15.12
CA ILE A 56 1.26 -8.12 -15.32
C ILE A 56 0.29 -7.01 -15.71
N LYS A 57 -0.22 -7.07 -16.94
CA LYS A 57 -1.20 -6.12 -17.48
C LYS A 57 -2.50 -6.83 -17.79
N GLN A 58 -3.55 -6.49 -17.06
CA GLN A 58 -4.92 -6.83 -17.42
C GLN A 58 -5.64 -5.53 -17.80
N SER A 59 -5.41 -5.10 -19.04
CA SER A 59 -5.99 -3.88 -19.60
C SER A 59 -7.31 -4.20 -20.32
N GLY A 60 -8.40 -3.56 -19.88
CA GLY A 60 -9.71 -3.66 -20.53
C GLY A 60 -10.85 -3.45 -19.51
N PRO A 61 -12.00 -2.90 -19.92
CA PRO A 61 -13.20 -2.90 -19.09
C PRO A 61 -13.58 -4.35 -18.70
N SER A 62 -14.00 -4.57 -17.45
CA SER A 62 -14.46 -5.88 -16.99
C SER A 62 -15.89 -5.77 -16.43
N PRO A 63 -16.92 -5.94 -17.28
CA PRO A 63 -18.33 -5.90 -16.85
C PRO A 63 -18.64 -7.09 -15.92
N GLY A 64 -19.25 -6.83 -14.77
CA GLY A 64 -19.68 -7.85 -13.81
C GLY A 64 -18.64 -8.16 -12.74
N GLN A 65 -17.59 -8.92 -13.06
CA GLN A 65 -16.51 -9.26 -12.12
C GLN A 65 -15.21 -8.53 -12.48
N GLY A 66 -14.64 -7.79 -11.53
CA GLY A 66 -13.31 -7.21 -11.68
C GLY A 66 -12.20 -8.27 -11.72
N ASN A 67 -11.00 -7.83 -12.10
CA ASN A 67 -9.87 -8.73 -12.28
C ASN A 67 -9.44 -9.36 -10.95
N ARG A 68 -9.12 -10.65 -10.98
CA ARG A 68 -8.63 -11.39 -9.82
C ARG A 68 -7.20 -11.78 -10.05
N PHE A 69 -6.33 -11.28 -9.19
CA PHE A 69 -4.94 -11.66 -9.13
C PHE A 69 -4.69 -12.49 -7.89
N THR A 70 -4.25 -13.74 -8.08
CA THR A 70 -3.98 -14.69 -6.99
C THR A 70 -2.63 -15.35 -7.22
N ASP A 71 -1.85 -15.53 -6.15
CA ASP A 71 -0.61 -16.31 -6.13
C ASP A 71 0.43 -15.93 -7.20
N GLY A 72 0.49 -14.66 -7.58
CA GLY A 72 1.59 -14.13 -8.38
C GLY A 72 2.88 -14.06 -7.60
N ARG A 73 3.58 -15.20 -7.54
CA ARG A 73 4.91 -15.31 -6.93
C ARG A 73 5.89 -14.50 -7.79
N ASN A 74 6.43 -13.46 -7.15
CA ASN A 74 7.60 -12.69 -7.56
C ASN A 74 7.61 -12.20 -9.02
N THR A 75 6.74 -11.23 -9.34
CA THR A 75 6.93 -10.45 -10.57
C THR A 75 7.97 -9.35 -10.35
N LEU A 76 8.98 -9.25 -11.22
CA LEU A 76 9.91 -8.11 -11.22
C LEU A 76 9.20 -6.84 -11.72
N GLY A 77 8.18 -6.98 -12.57
CA GLY A 77 7.35 -5.89 -13.06
C GLY A 77 6.23 -5.52 -12.08
N GLY A 78 5.56 -4.39 -12.35
CA GLY A 78 4.37 -3.97 -11.60
C GLY A 78 3.09 -4.64 -12.09
N ILE A 79 2.03 -4.60 -11.28
CA ILE A 79 0.71 -5.11 -11.64
C ILE A 79 -0.16 -3.92 -12.07
N LYS A 80 -0.80 -4.00 -13.24
CA LYS A 80 -1.66 -2.95 -13.78
C LYS A 80 -2.99 -3.53 -14.26
N SER A 81 -4.08 -3.17 -13.59
CA SER A 81 -5.46 -3.36 -14.06
C SER A 81 -6.08 -1.99 -14.35
N SER A 82 -5.86 -1.45 -15.55
CA SER A 82 -6.17 -0.06 -15.86
C SER A 82 -7.59 0.20 -16.39
N GLY A 83 -8.38 -0.85 -16.67
CA GLY A 83 -9.74 -0.69 -17.19
C GLY A 83 -10.80 -0.57 -16.09
N PRO A 84 -11.95 0.06 -16.38
CA PRO A 84 -13.06 0.16 -15.43
C PRO A 84 -13.64 -1.22 -15.11
N SER A 85 -14.07 -1.45 -13.87
CA SER A 85 -14.79 -2.67 -13.47
C SER A 85 -16.19 -2.33 -12.95
N PRO A 86 -17.21 -2.22 -13.83
CA PRO A 86 -18.60 -2.01 -13.44
C PRO A 86 -19.16 -3.30 -12.83
N GLY A 87 -19.41 -3.33 -11.52
CA GLY A 87 -19.79 -4.52 -10.78
C GLY A 87 -18.87 -4.75 -9.58
N GLN A 88 -18.04 -5.78 -9.58
CA GLN A 88 -17.04 -5.99 -8.52
C GLN A 88 -15.70 -5.32 -8.86
N GLY A 89 -15.07 -4.69 -7.88
CA GLY A 89 -13.69 -4.21 -8.00
C GLY A 89 -12.66 -5.34 -8.10
N ASN A 90 -11.50 -5.00 -8.69
CA ASN A 90 -10.32 -5.88 -8.73
C ASN A 90 -9.95 -6.42 -7.34
N LYS A 91 -9.57 -7.69 -7.27
CA LYS A 91 -9.07 -8.35 -6.06
C LYS A 91 -7.63 -8.81 -6.27
N PHE A 92 -6.71 -8.34 -5.44
CA PHE A 92 -5.29 -8.70 -5.43
C PHE A 92 -4.99 -9.50 -4.17
N THR A 93 -4.66 -10.78 -4.30
CA THR A 93 -4.37 -11.71 -3.21
C THR A 93 -2.96 -12.24 -3.36
N ASN A 94 -2.17 -12.18 -2.29
CA ASN A 94 -0.78 -12.64 -2.26
C ASN A 94 0.09 -11.99 -3.34
N ALA A 95 -0.15 -10.71 -3.64
CA ALA A 95 0.60 -9.99 -4.67
C ALA A 95 2.01 -9.65 -4.19
N HIS A 96 3.03 -10.31 -4.75
CA HIS A 96 4.44 -10.06 -4.45
C HIS A 96 5.14 -9.52 -5.70
N THR A 97 5.47 -8.22 -5.69
CA THR A 97 5.99 -7.51 -6.87
C THR A 97 7.09 -6.55 -6.50
N LEU A 98 8.10 -6.40 -7.36
CA LEU A 98 9.09 -5.32 -7.20
C LEU A 98 8.54 -3.97 -7.72
N GLY A 99 7.66 -4.00 -8.71
CA GLY A 99 6.93 -2.82 -9.19
C GLY A 99 5.73 -2.46 -8.30
N GLY A 100 5.06 -1.35 -8.60
CA GLY A 100 3.82 -0.95 -7.91
C GLY A 100 2.58 -1.68 -8.43
N ILE A 101 1.47 -1.56 -7.70
CA ILE A 101 0.15 -2.02 -8.14
C ILE A 101 -0.66 -0.80 -8.57
N LYS A 102 -1.31 -0.88 -9.74
CA LYS A 102 -2.23 0.15 -10.24
C LYS A 102 -3.56 -0.46 -10.62
N ALA A 103 -4.65 0.02 -10.03
CA ALA A 103 -6.01 -0.30 -10.46
C ALA A 103 -6.69 0.96 -11.02
N GLY A 104 -7.55 0.76 -12.02
CA GLY A 104 -8.42 1.79 -12.59
C GLY A 104 -9.67 2.03 -11.74
N PRO A 105 -10.67 2.75 -12.26
CA PRO A 105 -11.93 2.97 -11.56
C PRO A 105 -12.77 1.69 -11.37
N SER A 106 -13.58 1.61 -10.31
CA SER A 106 -14.61 0.57 -10.17
C SER A 106 -15.94 1.15 -9.67
N PRO A 107 -16.89 1.43 -10.58
CA PRO A 107 -18.18 2.04 -10.25
C PRO A 107 -19.07 1.27 -9.27
N GLY A 108 -18.86 -0.05 -9.11
CA GLY A 108 -19.59 -0.87 -8.12
C GLY A 108 -18.81 -1.04 -6.83
N GLU A 109 -18.52 -2.28 -6.41
CA GLU A 109 -17.69 -2.56 -5.24
C GLU A 109 -16.25 -2.05 -5.43
N GLY A 110 -15.63 -1.52 -4.38
CA GLY A 110 -14.22 -1.12 -4.44
C GLY A 110 -13.22 -2.27 -4.49
N HIS A 111 -11.96 -1.89 -4.71
CA HIS A 111 -10.86 -2.84 -4.84
C HIS A 111 -10.47 -3.48 -3.50
N LYS A 112 -10.00 -4.72 -3.57
CA LYS A 112 -9.54 -5.46 -2.38
C LYS A 112 -8.11 -5.93 -2.57
N TYR A 113 -7.25 -5.57 -1.62
CA TYR A 113 -5.85 -5.97 -1.55
C TYR A 113 -5.64 -6.81 -0.30
N THR A 114 -5.23 -8.06 -0.46
CA THR A 114 -4.96 -8.98 0.65
C THR A 114 -3.54 -9.52 0.52
N ASN A 115 -2.72 -9.28 1.54
CA ASN A 115 -1.32 -9.70 1.56
C ASN A 115 -0.53 -9.17 0.34
N ALA A 116 -0.71 -7.88 0.04
CA ALA A 116 0.03 -7.19 -1.01
C ALA A 116 1.40 -6.77 -0.47
N LYS A 117 2.48 -7.29 -1.06
CA LYS A 117 3.86 -6.90 -0.77
C LYS A 117 4.51 -6.34 -2.02
N THR A 118 4.85 -5.06 -1.99
CA THR A 118 5.42 -4.36 -3.15
C THR A 118 6.59 -3.47 -2.76
N LEU A 119 7.64 -3.40 -3.59
CA LEU A 119 8.66 -2.35 -3.42
C LEU A 119 8.16 -1.02 -3.99
N GLY A 120 7.21 -1.04 -4.93
CA GLY A 120 6.49 0.15 -5.35
C GLY A 120 5.41 0.60 -4.35
N GLY A 121 4.58 1.54 -4.81
CA GLY A 121 3.36 1.93 -4.12
C GLY A 121 2.12 1.27 -4.73
N ILE A 122 0.99 1.46 -4.07
CA ILE A 122 -0.33 1.09 -4.61
C ILE A 122 -1.04 2.38 -5.05
N LYS A 123 -1.55 2.40 -6.28
CA LYS A 123 -2.38 3.48 -6.83
C LYS A 123 -3.73 2.89 -7.22
N ASP A 124 -4.75 3.25 -6.48
CA ASP A 124 -6.10 2.78 -6.65
C ASP A 124 -6.96 3.87 -7.29
N GLY A 125 -7.80 3.50 -8.25
CA GLY A 125 -8.75 4.43 -8.86
C GLY A 125 -10.01 4.60 -8.02
N PRO A 126 -10.93 5.49 -8.44
CA PRO A 126 -12.15 5.79 -7.68
C PRO A 126 -13.14 4.63 -7.68
N SER A 127 -13.90 4.50 -6.58
CA SER A 127 -15.03 3.58 -6.48
C SER A 127 -16.31 4.22 -5.94
N PRO A 128 -17.11 4.84 -6.82
CA PRO A 128 -18.37 5.47 -6.42
C PRO A 128 -19.39 4.54 -5.72
N GLY A 129 -19.36 3.23 -6.00
CA GLY A 129 -20.31 2.28 -5.43
C GLY A 129 -19.87 1.61 -4.13
N GLY A 130 -18.62 1.81 -3.67
CA GLY A 130 -18.11 1.17 -2.46
C GLY A 130 -16.67 1.52 -2.11
N GLY A 131 -16.24 1.10 -0.92
CA GLY A 131 -14.92 1.41 -0.38
C GLY A 131 -13.83 0.45 -0.82
N HIS A 132 -12.58 0.86 -0.66
CA HIS A 132 -11.40 0.04 -0.94
C HIS A 132 -10.93 -0.63 0.34
N LYS A 133 -10.42 -1.85 0.24
CA LYS A 133 -10.00 -2.64 1.40
C LYS A 133 -8.57 -3.13 1.24
N PHE A 134 -7.68 -2.68 2.12
CA PHE A 134 -6.29 -3.08 2.20
C PHE A 134 -6.07 -3.89 3.46
N VAL A 135 -5.71 -5.16 3.33
CA VAL A 135 -5.44 -6.08 4.43
C VAL A 135 -4.03 -6.62 4.28
N ASN A 136 -3.20 -6.40 5.29
CA ASN A 136 -1.80 -6.80 5.30
C ASN A 136 -1.02 -6.24 4.09
N ALA A 137 -1.25 -4.97 3.76
CA ALA A 137 -0.48 -4.27 2.72
C ALA A 137 0.90 -3.87 3.26
N LYS A 138 1.97 -4.28 2.59
CA LYS A 138 3.35 -3.92 2.92
C LYS A 138 4.03 -3.33 1.70
N THR A 139 4.32 -2.04 1.73
CA THR A 139 4.79 -1.31 0.55
C THR A 139 6.01 -0.45 0.89
N LEU A 140 7.02 -0.35 0.03
CA LEU A 140 8.04 0.70 0.23
C LEU A 140 7.55 2.06 -0.29
N GLY A 141 6.79 2.08 -1.40
CA GLY A 141 6.05 3.25 -1.81
C GLY A 141 4.84 3.54 -0.93
N GLY A 142 4.14 4.64 -1.16
CA GLY A 142 2.88 4.96 -0.48
C GLY A 142 1.67 4.20 -1.03
N ILE A 143 0.55 4.31 -0.33
CA ILE A 143 -0.77 3.90 -0.84
C ILE A 143 -1.53 5.17 -1.20
N LYS A 144 -2.05 5.22 -2.42
CA LYS A 144 -2.85 6.33 -2.92
C LYS A 144 -4.16 5.79 -3.47
N VAL A 145 -5.27 6.21 -2.91
CA VAL A 145 -6.60 5.98 -3.44
C VAL A 145 -7.09 7.29 -4.03
N ASP A 146 -7.43 7.27 -5.32
CA ASP A 146 -7.83 8.46 -6.06
C ASP A 146 -9.35 8.55 -6.19
N GLY A 147 -9.90 9.74 -5.90
CA GLY A 147 -11.31 10.06 -6.13
C GLY A 147 -12.27 9.54 -5.05
N PRO A 148 -13.58 9.81 -5.20
CA PRO A 148 -14.54 9.61 -4.12
C PRO A 148 -15.07 8.17 -3.99
N SER A 149 -15.41 7.79 -2.76
CA SER A 149 -16.23 6.61 -2.43
C SER A 149 -17.45 7.00 -1.57
N PRO A 150 -18.58 7.43 -2.18
CA PRO A 150 -19.81 7.84 -1.49
C PRO A 150 -20.51 6.75 -0.66
N GLY A 151 -20.24 5.47 -0.92
CA GLY A 151 -20.82 4.35 -0.16
C GLY A 151 -20.04 4.05 1.12
N GLU A 152 -19.34 2.90 1.11
CA GLU A 152 -18.42 2.54 2.20
C GLU A 152 -17.09 3.31 2.10
N GLY A 153 -16.54 3.68 3.25
CA GLY A 153 -15.21 4.26 3.33
C GLY A 153 -14.10 3.26 3.06
N HIS A 154 -12.88 3.78 2.97
CA HIS A 154 -11.69 2.98 2.74
C HIS A 154 -11.18 2.34 4.04
N LYS A 155 -10.76 1.08 3.97
CA LYS A 155 -10.34 0.32 5.15
C LYS A 155 -8.92 -0.21 5.01
N PHE A 156 -8.05 0.21 5.91
CA PHE A 156 -6.66 -0.21 6.01
C PHE A 156 -6.47 -1.03 7.27
N VAL A 157 -6.12 -2.30 7.13
CA VAL A 157 -5.85 -3.21 8.24
C VAL A 157 -4.44 -3.76 8.08
N ASN A 158 -3.61 -3.54 9.10
CA ASN A 158 -2.20 -3.93 9.11
C ASN A 158 -1.42 -3.36 7.90
N ALA A 159 -1.72 -2.11 7.53
CA ALA A 159 -1.00 -1.41 6.47
C ALA A 159 0.37 -0.95 7.00
N LYS A 160 1.45 -1.36 6.33
CA LYS A 160 2.82 -0.96 6.63
C LYS A 160 3.45 -0.36 5.40
N THR A 161 3.79 0.92 5.43
CA THR A 161 4.35 1.61 4.27
C THR A 161 5.52 2.53 4.66
N LEU A 162 6.56 2.63 3.83
CA LEU A 162 7.57 3.68 4.03
C LEU A 162 7.11 5.02 3.43
N GLY A 163 6.25 5.00 2.42
CA GLY A 163 5.54 6.19 1.96
C GLY A 163 4.36 6.55 2.88
N GLY A 164 3.63 7.60 2.53
CA GLY A 164 2.38 7.96 3.19
C GLY A 164 1.17 7.22 2.64
N ILE A 165 0.04 7.37 3.34
CA ILE A 165 -1.28 6.99 2.80
C ILE A 165 -2.00 8.27 2.38
N LYS A 166 -2.54 8.27 1.18
CA LYS A 166 -3.36 9.38 0.66
C LYS A 166 -4.68 8.82 0.19
N ASP A 167 -5.75 9.30 0.78
CA ASP A 167 -7.08 8.80 0.57
C ASP A 167 -8.00 9.89 0.01
N GLY A 168 -8.93 9.48 -0.85
CA GLY A 168 -9.90 10.36 -1.47
C GLY A 168 -11.06 10.71 -0.53
N PRO A 169 -12.02 11.54 -0.97
CA PRO A 169 -13.23 11.83 -0.19
C PRO A 169 -14.13 10.60 0.01
N SER A 170 -14.82 10.52 1.15
CA SER A 170 -15.83 9.48 1.42
C SER A 170 -17.11 10.09 2.03
N PRO A 171 -18.07 10.55 1.20
CA PRO A 171 -19.32 11.14 1.67
C PRO A 171 -20.16 10.30 2.64
N GLY A 172 -20.09 8.97 2.57
CA GLY A 172 -20.85 8.03 3.39
C GLY A 172 -20.13 7.68 4.70
N GLU A 173 -19.57 6.47 4.78
CA GLU A 173 -18.75 6.04 5.93
C GLU A 173 -17.31 6.57 5.79
N GLY A 174 -16.71 7.02 6.88
CA GLY A 174 -15.33 7.49 6.89
C GLY A 174 -14.30 6.37 6.74
N HIS A 175 -13.06 6.78 6.52
CA HIS A 175 -11.95 5.84 6.41
C HIS A 175 -11.59 5.20 7.76
N LYS A 176 -11.14 3.95 7.72
CA LYS A 176 -10.79 3.17 8.91
C LYS A 176 -9.39 2.62 8.82
N PHE A 177 -8.54 3.02 9.75
CA PHE A 177 -7.16 2.57 9.88
C PHE A 177 -7.01 1.75 11.15
N VAL A 178 -6.56 0.50 10.99
CA VAL A 178 -6.29 -0.42 12.09
C VAL A 178 -4.87 -0.95 11.93
N ASN A 179 -4.03 -0.75 12.95
CA ASN A 179 -2.63 -1.16 12.94
C ASN A 179 -1.86 -0.57 11.73
N ALA A 180 -2.13 0.70 11.41
CA ALA A 180 -1.46 1.40 10.32
C ALA A 180 -0.08 1.89 10.80
N LYS A 181 0.99 1.53 10.09
CA LYS A 181 2.35 2.00 10.39
C LYS A 181 2.96 2.61 9.14
N THR A 182 3.28 3.89 9.19
CA THR A 182 3.81 4.61 8.03
C THR A 182 4.95 5.55 8.42
N LEU A 183 5.99 5.67 7.58
CA LEU A 183 6.98 6.73 7.78
C LEU A 183 6.52 8.07 7.18
N GLY A 184 5.67 8.03 6.15
CA GLY A 184 5.00 9.21 5.65
C GLY A 184 3.76 9.57 6.47
N GLY A 185 3.12 10.70 6.16
CA GLY A 185 1.85 11.07 6.77
C GLY A 185 0.66 10.30 6.20
N ILE A 186 -0.46 10.35 6.91
CA ILE A 186 -1.77 9.93 6.40
C ILE A 186 -2.52 11.20 6.03
N LYS A 187 -3.01 11.29 4.80
CA LYS A 187 -3.81 12.41 4.33
C LYS A 187 -5.11 11.88 3.76
N ASP A 188 -6.20 12.23 4.43
CA ASP A 188 -7.53 11.76 4.10
C ASP A 188 -8.40 12.89 3.57
N GLY A 189 -9.31 12.52 2.67
CA GLY A 189 -10.29 13.42 2.11
C GLY A 189 -11.46 13.68 3.06
N PRO A 190 -12.43 14.54 2.65
CA PRO A 190 -13.60 14.85 3.46
C PRO A 190 -14.49 13.63 3.72
N SER A 191 -15.07 13.57 4.91
CA SER A 191 -16.09 12.57 5.29
C SER A 191 -17.32 13.22 5.97
N PRO A 192 -18.24 13.81 5.18
CA PRO A 192 -19.49 14.41 5.68
C PRO A 192 -20.40 13.51 6.52
N GLY A 193 -20.38 12.18 6.31
CA GLY A 193 -21.16 11.23 7.08
C GLY A 193 -20.47 10.84 8.39
N GLU A 194 -19.98 9.60 8.49
CA GLU A 194 -19.16 9.16 9.62
C GLU A 194 -17.71 9.63 9.42
N GLY A 195 -17.06 10.15 10.46
CA GLY A 195 -15.67 10.58 10.42
C GLY A 195 -14.69 9.42 10.35
N HIS A 196 -13.42 9.74 10.14
CA HIS A 196 -12.35 8.75 10.11
C HIS A 196 -12.10 8.11 11.48
N LYS A 197 -11.65 6.86 11.46
CA LYS A 197 -11.31 6.09 12.65
C LYS A 197 -9.90 5.53 12.56
N PHE A 198 -9.07 5.89 13.51
CA PHE A 198 -7.71 5.41 13.69
C PHE A 198 -7.61 4.56 14.95
N THR A 199 -7.03 3.37 14.82
CA THR A 199 -6.78 2.45 15.93
C THR A 199 -5.40 1.86 15.80
N ASN A 200 -4.52 2.05 16.80
CA ASN A 200 -3.13 1.61 16.76
C ASN A 200 -2.41 2.14 15.49
N ALA A 201 -2.54 3.44 15.23
CA ALA A 201 -1.91 4.09 14.09
C ALA A 201 -0.60 4.72 14.55
N LYS A 202 0.52 4.40 13.88
CA LYS A 202 1.83 4.99 14.18
C LYS A 202 2.40 5.61 12.91
N THR A 203 2.60 6.91 12.92
CA THR A 203 3.19 7.64 11.78
C THR A 203 4.31 8.57 12.20
N LEU A 204 5.39 8.62 11.42
CA LEU A 204 6.40 9.68 11.58
C LEU A 204 5.98 10.99 10.90
N GLY A 205 5.07 10.92 9.92
CA GLY A 205 4.40 12.09 9.39
C GLY A 205 3.27 12.53 10.30
N GLY A 206 2.50 13.52 9.81
CA GLY A 206 1.24 13.90 10.45
C GLY A 206 0.06 13.12 9.89
N ILE A 207 -1.03 13.10 10.65
CA ILE A 207 -2.35 12.72 10.13
C ILE A 207 -3.07 14.02 9.78
N LYS A 208 -3.54 14.14 8.53
CA LYS A 208 -4.29 15.30 8.05
C LYS A 208 -5.62 14.83 7.51
N GLU A 209 -6.68 15.20 8.21
CA GLU A 209 -8.05 14.94 7.80
C GLU A 209 -8.59 16.22 7.17
N SER A 210 -9.00 16.11 5.91
CA SER A 210 -9.38 17.27 5.11
C SER A 210 -10.89 17.40 5.08
N GLY A 211 -11.49 18.33 5.84
CA GLY A 211 -12.87 18.76 5.60
C GLY A 211 -13.83 18.51 6.77
N PRO A 212 -15.10 18.94 6.63
CA PRO A 212 -16.11 18.85 7.68
C PRO A 212 -16.54 17.39 7.91
N SER A 213 -16.87 17.06 9.17
CA SER A 213 -17.52 15.80 9.53
C SER A 213 -18.74 16.09 10.43
N PRO A 214 -19.86 16.55 9.84
CA PRO A 214 -21.10 16.90 10.55
C PRO A 214 -21.74 15.76 11.34
N GLY A 215 -21.50 14.50 10.95
CA GLY A 215 -21.97 13.32 11.67
C GLY A 215 -21.12 13.01 12.90
N GLN A 216 -20.69 11.76 13.03
CA GLN A 216 -19.75 11.38 14.10
C GLN A 216 -18.35 11.88 13.71
N GLY A 217 -17.71 12.73 14.51
CA GLY A 217 -16.39 13.26 14.17
C GLY A 217 -15.28 12.19 14.23
N HIS A 218 -14.03 12.63 14.09
CA HIS A 218 -12.89 11.72 13.97
C HIS A 218 -12.58 11.02 15.30
N LYS A 219 -12.15 9.75 15.22
CA LYS A 219 -11.83 8.94 16.40
C LYS A 219 -10.40 8.41 16.33
N PHE A 220 -9.60 8.76 17.33
CA PHE A 220 -8.24 8.29 17.52
C PHE A 220 -8.15 7.42 18.76
N THR A 221 -7.56 6.24 18.62
CA THR A 221 -7.33 5.30 19.71
C THR A 221 -5.96 4.67 19.55
N ASP A 222 -5.09 4.83 20.55
CA ASP A 222 -3.70 4.38 20.49
C ASP A 222 -2.99 4.91 19.24
N VAL A 223 -2.91 6.24 19.11
CA VAL A 223 -2.31 6.89 17.94
C VAL A 223 -1.03 7.62 18.33
N ASP A 224 0.07 7.24 17.70
CA ASP A 224 1.38 7.88 17.89
C ASP A 224 1.78 8.60 16.60
N VAL A 225 1.87 9.92 16.66
CA VAL A 225 2.28 10.75 15.51
C VAL A 225 3.37 11.73 15.89
N LEU A 226 4.37 11.87 15.01
CA LEU A 226 5.40 12.88 15.19
C LEU A 226 5.08 14.19 14.46
N GLY A 227 4.38 14.13 13.33
CA GLY A 227 4.01 15.33 12.56
C GLY A 227 2.70 15.99 12.99
N GLY A 228 2.17 15.64 14.16
CA GLY A 228 0.88 16.10 14.68
C GLY A 228 -0.34 15.52 13.97
N ILE A 229 -1.53 15.86 14.49
CA ILE A 229 -2.83 15.58 13.85
C ILE A 229 -3.48 16.93 13.50
N LYS A 230 -3.92 17.05 12.26
CA LYS A 230 -4.62 18.24 11.77
C LYS A 230 -6.03 17.88 11.30
N GLU A 231 -7.00 18.36 12.07
CA GLU A 231 -8.42 18.28 11.79
C GLU A 231 -8.84 19.58 11.09
N SER A 232 -9.16 19.52 9.80
CA SER A 232 -9.28 20.74 8.97
C SER A 232 -10.71 21.29 8.87
N GLY A 233 -11.70 20.71 9.56
CA GLY A 233 -13.10 21.08 9.33
C GLY A 233 -14.01 20.97 10.56
N PRO A 234 -15.20 21.59 10.51
CA PRO A 234 -16.16 21.59 11.60
C PRO A 234 -16.80 20.21 11.81
N SER A 235 -16.96 19.81 13.08
CA SER A 235 -17.71 18.63 13.51
C SER A 235 -18.86 19.01 14.46
N PRO A 236 -19.96 19.60 13.93
CA PRO A 236 -21.13 19.99 14.72
C PRO A 236 -21.89 18.82 15.38
N GLY A 237 -21.60 17.57 15.01
CA GLY A 237 -22.09 16.37 15.69
C GLY A 237 -21.29 16.04 16.96
N MET A 238 -20.85 14.79 17.12
CA MET A 238 -20.18 14.32 18.35
C MET A 238 -18.74 14.87 18.56
N GLY A 239 -18.23 15.70 17.65
CA GLY A 239 -16.85 16.21 17.72
C GLY A 239 -15.78 15.12 17.54
N HIS A 240 -14.52 15.52 17.72
CA HIS A 240 -13.36 14.63 17.64
C HIS A 240 -13.10 13.94 18.99
N SER A 241 -12.69 12.68 18.96
CA SER A 241 -12.45 11.89 20.17
C SER A 241 -11.05 11.25 20.18
N TYR A 242 -10.37 11.41 21.30
CA TYR A 242 -9.02 10.89 21.54
C TYR A 242 -9.06 9.99 22.78
N VAL A 243 -8.85 8.70 22.60
CA VAL A 243 -8.92 7.71 23.70
C VAL A 243 -7.55 7.43 24.30
N SER A 244 -6.48 7.53 23.51
CA SER A 244 -5.08 7.40 23.94
C SER A 244 -4.14 7.68 22.77
N GLY A 245 -2.97 8.24 23.02
CA GLY A 245 -1.97 8.50 21.97
C GLY A 245 -0.94 9.57 22.35
N SER A 246 0.23 9.51 21.71
CA SER A 246 1.27 10.54 21.83
C SER A 246 1.17 11.48 20.62
N HIS A 247 0.86 12.75 20.86
CA HIS A 247 0.88 13.81 19.85
C HIS A 247 1.99 14.78 20.25
N HIS A 248 3.09 14.81 19.48
CA HIS A 248 4.19 15.77 19.65
C HIS A 248 4.00 16.98 18.75
#